data_AF-A0A6A5H6Y3-F1
#
_entry.id   AF-A0A6A5H6Y3-F1
#
_cell.length_a   1.000
_cell.length_b   1.000
_cell.length_c   1.000
_cell.angle_alpha   90.00
_cell.angle_beta   90.00
_cell.angle_gamma   90.00
#
_symmetry.space_group_name_H-M   'P 1'
#
loop_
_entity.id
_entity.type
_entity.pdbx_description
1 polymer ?
#
loop_
_entity_poly.entity_id
_entity_poly.type
_entity_poly.pdbx_seq_one_letter_code
_entity_poly.pdbx_strand_id
1 'polypeptide(L)'
;MAFQHNMVPPTAQYGTKRQKKVVCEFPVAAIRVRIREGTVDHILEKHSKDFDFAIDGETYPPMIEYKVSKYIQEIISTSSQVFLSVARSTRADSIMMYFRRPQDKMHHCFPLAYEEDNCYRISTGYKKRFDEESFSGTWVQCGSQAVVDYWPGMMGVFTRGSVADSGHYWNIHGRPMQQQQPMIYTFIMAFNATASQAEEQMWVNTPPPTHPNRGRAGFGPMEQPLALVQFLIAGILVVIREGTVRHILEKHEKDFKFEIKEIEDWPTKEHIVATYIKNTIVHAEQLLITDERRSKENSLLIHMRRPVDRMFHRFVITHEAGNLYRLETAFKLYPDVSLLTGYMGRCLVQYDHGVQEVLTAAKVDRRNLHIARIHGNYL
;
A
#
# COMPACT_ATOMS: atom_id res chain seq x y z
N MET A 1 -56.65 -38.81 -23.44
CA MET A 1 -56.58 -37.46 -22.85
C MET A 1 -55.28 -37.37 -22.07
N ALA A 2 -54.35 -36.53 -22.54
CA ALA A 2 -53.03 -36.34 -21.96
C ALA A 2 -53.07 -35.10 -21.05
N PHE A 3 -52.50 -35.21 -19.85
CA PHE A 3 -52.15 -34.06 -19.02
C PHE A 3 -50.63 -34.04 -18.86
N GLN A 4 -50.00 -33.10 -19.56
CA GLN A 4 -48.61 -32.70 -19.37
C GLN A 4 -48.52 -31.83 -18.11
N HIS A 5 -47.79 -32.28 -17.10
CA HIS A 5 -47.15 -31.37 -16.15
C HIS A 5 -45.69 -31.21 -16.55
N ASN A 6 -45.36 -30.03 -17.07
CA ASN A 6 -44.00 -29.57 -17.31
C ASN A 6 -43.24 -29.54 -15.97
N MET A 7 -42.43 -30.55 -15.70
CA MET A 7 -41.36 -30.45 -14.72
C MET A 7 -40.20 -29.69 -15.36
N VAL A 8 -40.10 -28.41 -15.03
CA VAL A 8 -38.87 -27.64 -15.21
C VAL A 8 -37.75 -28.37 -14.44
N PRO A 9 -36.61 -28.71 -15.07
CA PRO A 9 -35.52 -29.33 -14.34
C PRO A 9 -35.03 -28.36 -13.25
N PRO A 10 -34.73 -28.83 -12.04
CA PRO A 10 -34.13 -27.97 -11.03
C PRO A 10 -32.84 -27.41 -11.62
N THR A 11 -32.83 -26.09 -11.76
CA THR A 11 -31.68 -25.31 -12.17
C THR A 11 -30.50 -25.75 -11.31
N ALA A 12 -29.42 -26.17 -11.98
CA ALA A 12 -28.18 -26.53 -11.33
C ALA A 12 -27.80 -25.42 -10.34
N GLN A 13 -27.98 -25.68 -9.05
CA GLN A 13 -27.43 -24.85 -8.00
C GLN A 13 -25.92 -24.94 -8.17
N TYR A 14 -25.32 -23.86 -8.64
CA TYR A 14 -23.87 -23.65 -8.62
C TYR A 14 -23.37 -24.07 -7.24
N GLY A 15 -22.60 -25.15 -7.21
CA GLY A 15 -22.27 -25.88 -5.99
C GLY A 15 -21.72 -24.99 -4.89
N THR A 16 -22.21 -25.21 -3.67
CA THR A 16 -21.49 -24.88 -2.44
C THR A 16 -20.07 -25.41 -2.57
N LYS A 17 -19.09 -24.53 -2.78
CA LYS A 17 -17.67 -24.90 -2.74
C LYS A 17 -17.41 -25.54 -1.39
N ARG A 18 -17.15 -26.86 -1.37
CA ARG A 18 -16.73 -27.59 -0.18
C ARG A 18 -15.58 -26.82 0.46
N GLN A 19 -15.74 -26.38 1.72
CA GLN A 19 -14.67 -25.71 2.41
C GLN A 19 -13.47 -26.66 2.52
N LYS A 20 -12.29 -26.18 2.14
CA LYS A 20 -11.05 -26.97 2.17
C LYS A 20 -10.70 -27.34 3.62
N LYS A 21 -10.07 -28.50 3.83
CA LYS A 21 -9.71 -29.00 5.17
C LYS A 21 -8.70 -28.06 5.84
N VAL A 22 -8.82 -27.84 7.16
CA VAL A 22 -7.79 -27.16 7.95
C VAL A 22 -6.63 -28.13 8.19
N VAL A 23 -5.44 -27.73 7.77
CA VAL A 23 -4.19 -28.50 7.94
C VAL A 23 -3.51 -28.12 9.25
N CYS A 24 -3.58 -26.83 9.61
CA CYS A 24 -2.96 -26.27 10.79
C CYS A 24 -3.79 -25.10 11.33
N GLU A 25 -3.92 -24.99 12.65
CA GLU A 25 -4.52 -23.85 13.36
C GLU A 25 -3.66 -23.48 14.57
N PHE A 26 -3.44 -22.19 14.80
CA PHE A 26 -2.63 -21.68 15.89
C PHE A 26 -3.02 -20.26 16.30
N PRO A 27 -2.81 -19.85 17.56
CA PRO A 27 -3.16 -18.50 18.01
C PRO A 27 -2.11 -17.45 17.62
N VAL A 28 -2.57 -16.23 17.35
CA VAL A 28 -1.74 -15.01 17.28
C VAL A 28 -2.52 -13.89 17.97
N ALA A 29 -2.00 -13.35 19.07
CA ALA A 29 -2.80 -12.50 19.97
C ALA A 29 -4.15 -13.17 20.32
N ALA A 30 -5.29 -12.49 20.18
CA ALA A 30 -6.61 -13.07 20.44
C ALA A 30 -7.28 -13.74 19.21
N ILE A 31 -6.61 -13.81 18.05
CA ILE A 31 -7.14 -14.49 16.86
C ILE A 31 -6.58 -15.91 16.70
N ARG A 32 -7.34 -16.74 15.98
CA ARG A 32 -6.89 -18.05 15.51
C ARG A 32 -6.51 -17.96 14.03
N VAL A 33 -5.28 -18.32 13.70
CA VAL A 33 -4.78 -18.37 12.33
C VAL A 33 -4.86 -19.80 11.80
N ARG A 34 -5.43 -19.97 10.60
CA ARG A 34 -5.63 -21.25 9.92
C ARG A 34 -4.84 -21.32 8.62
N ILE A 35 -4.28 -22.49 8.36
CA ILE A 35 -3.78 -22.90 7.04
C ILE A 35 -4.68 -24.02 6.55
N ARG A 36 -5.27 -23.83 5.37
CA ARG A 36 -6.15 -24.83 4.74
C ARG A 36 -5.42 -25.49 3.58
N GLU A 37 -5.92 -26.66 3.20
CA GLU A 37 -5.43 -27.44 2.07
C GLU A 37 -5.30 -26.61 0.78
N GLY A 38 -4.23 -26.82 0.03
CA GLY A 38 -3.82 -26.04 -1.14
C GLY A 38 -3.39 -24.60 -0.86
N THR A 39 -3.27 -24.15 0.40
CA THR A 39 -2.62 -22.86 0.69
C THR A 39 -1.11 -22.97 0.43
N VAL A 40 -0.48 -24.09 0.82
CA VAL A 40 0.95 -24.30 0.62
C VAL A 40 1.29 -24.35 -0.86
N ASP A 41 0.54 -25.10 -1.65
CA ASP A 41 0.74 -25.17 -3.11
C ASP A 41 0.78 -23.78 -3.75
N HIS A 42 -0.18 -22.92 -3.37
CA HIS A 42 -0.25 -21.56 -3.89
C HIS A 42 0.93 -20.67 -3.46
N ILE A 43 1.51 -20.91 -2.27
CA ILE A 43 2.73 -20.22 -1.83
C ILE A 43 3.93 -20.71 -2.65
N LEU A 44 4.05 -22.02 -2.82
CA LEU A 44 5.18 -22.64 -3.51
C LEU A 44 5.24 -22.28 -5.00
N GLU A 45 4.10 -22.00 -5.65
CA GLU A 45 4.03 -21.50 -7.05
C GLU A 45 4.98 -20.33 -7.33
N LYS A 46 5.22 -19.45 -6.35
CA LYS A 46 6.08 -18.26 -6.51
C LYS A 46 7.24 -18.19 -5.54
N HIS A 47 7.16 -18.91 -4.42
CA HIS A 47 8.09 -18.77 -3.31
C HIS A 47 8.69 -20.10 -2.85
N SER A 48 8.70 -21.14 -3.69
CA SER A 48 9.21 -22.48 -3.33
C SER A 48 10.60 -22.47 -2.68
N LYS A 49 11.55 -21.72 -3.26
CA LYS A 49 12.93 -21.60 -2.75
C LYS A 49 13.03 -21.13 -1.30
N ASP A 50 12.05 -20.36 -0.82
CA ASP A 50 12.04 -19.88 0.57
C ASP A 50 11.70 -20.99 1.58
N PHE A 51 11.26 -22.15 1.10
CA PHE A 51 10.77 -23.28 1.88
C PHE A 51 11.53 -24.58 1.61
N ASP A 52 12.60 -24.59 0.81
CA ASP A 52 13.37 -25.81 0.49
C ASP A 52 13.81 -26.57 1.76
N PHE A 53 14.25 -25.83 2.79
CA PHE A 53 14.59 -26.40 4.10
C PHE A 53 13.40 -27.06 4.81
N ALA A 54 12.21 -26.45 4.72
CA ALA A 54 11.00 -27.00 5.33
C ALA A 54 10.45 -28.21 4.55
N ILE A 55 10.66 -28.24 3.24
CA ILE A 55 10.32 -29.38 2.38
C ILE A 55 11.23 -30.56 2.69
N ASP A 56 12.53 -30.32 2.89
CA ASP A 56 13.52 -31.34 3.29
C ASP A 56 13.50 -32.57 2.35
N GLY A 57 13.55 -32.31 1.04
CA GLY A 57 13.53 -33.34 0.01
C GLY A 57 12.21 -34.12 -0.11
N GLU A 58 11.17 -33.76 0.64
CA GLU A 58 9.86 -34.40 0.56
C GLU A 58 9.24 -34.25 -0.83
N THR A 59 8.61 -35.32 -1.32
CA THR A 59 7.97 -35.35 -2.64
C THR A 59 6.49 -35.67 -2.57
N TYR A 60 5.99 -36.18 -1.43
CA TYR A 60 4.58 -36.48 -1.26
C TYR A 60 3.78 -35.20 -0.92
N PRO A 61 2.87 -34.72 -1.80
CA PRO A 61 2.26 -33.39 -1.65
C PRO A 61 1.54 -33.14 -0.32
N PRO A 62 0.75 -34.09 0.24
CA PRO A 62 0.14 -33.88 1.56
C PRO A 62 1.16 -33.73 2.69
N MET A 63 2.32 -34.39 2.58
CA MET A 63 3.40 -34.26 3.57
C MET A 63 4.15 -32.93 3.39
N ILE A 64 4.37 -32.48 2.15
CA ILE A 64 4.89 -31.14 1.86
C ILE A 64 3.98 -30.08 2.49
N GLU A 65 2.67 -30.20 2.26
CA GLU A 65 1.69 -29.26 2.82
C GLU A 65 1.71 -29.26 4.35
N TYR A 66 1.78 -30.44 4.99
CA TYR A 66 1.91 -30.54 6.44
C TYR A 66 3.20 -29.90 6.96
N LYS A 67 4.36 -30.27 6.40
CA LYS A 67 5.69 -29.78 6.82
C LYS A 67 5.80 -28.26 6.68
N VAL A 68 5.43 -27.72 5.52
CA VAL A 68 5.47 -26.26 5.27
C VAL A 68 4.45 -25.53 6.15
N SER A 69 3.25 -26.07 6.36
CA SER A 69 2.27 -25.47 7.28
C SER A 69 2.79 -25.42 8.71
N LYS A 70 3.46 -26.48 9.18
CA LYS A 70 4.08 -26.54 10.52
C LYS A 70 5.22 -25.56 10.66
N TYR A 71 6.07 -25.44 9.64
CA TYR A 71 7.14 -24.46 9.62
C TYR A 71 6.59 -23.02 9.65
N ILE A 72 5.55 -22.71 8.86
CA ILE A 72 4.89 -21.38 8.89
C ILE A 72 4.31 -21.10 10.28
N GLN A 73 3.62 -22.06 10.89
CA GLN A 73 3.13 -21.97 12.26
C GLN A 73 4.27 -21.64 13.23
N GLU A 74 5.38 -22.39 13.15
CA GLU A 74 6.53 -22.22 14.02
C GLU A 74 7.13 -20.82 13.90
N ILE A 75 7.49 -20.38 12.69
CA ILE A 75 8.16 -19.08 12.50
C ILE A 75 7.29 -17.88 12.90
N ILE A 76 5.96 -18.00 12.81
CA ILE A 76 5.03 -16.98 13.29
C ILE A 76 4.96 -17.03 14.82
N SER A 77 4.76 -18.22 15.39
CA SER A 77 4.54 -18.41 16.83
C SER A 77 5.79 -18.06 17.66
N THR A 78 6.98 -18.27 17.11
CA THR A 78 8.25 -17.92 17.75
C THR A 78 8.75 -16.53 17.36
N SER A 79 8.00 -15.77 16.55
CA SER A 79 8.41 -14.43 16.18
C SER A 79 8.37 -13.50 17.38
N SER A 80 9.46 -12.81 17.63
CA SER A 80 9.55 -11.86 18.73
C SER A 80 8.80 -10.54 18.46
N GLN A 81 8.48 -10.29 17.20
CA GLN A 81 7.79 -9.09 16.74
C GLN A 81 6.81 -9.48 15.63
N VAL A 82 5.53 -9.12 15.79
CA VAL A 82 4.49 -9.33 14.78
C VAL A 82 3.66 -8.07 14.64
N PHE A 83 3.47 -7.61 13.40
CA PHE A 83 2.64 -6.47 13.07
C PHE A 83 1.40 -6.92 12.31
N LEU A 84 0.23 -6.51 12.78
CA LEU A 84 -1.06 -6.75 12.16
C LEU A 84 -1.64 -5.41 11.67
N SER A 85 -2.06 -5.33 10.41
CA SER A 85 -2.54 -4.07 9.86
C SER A 85 -3.54 -4.26 8.73
N VAL A 86 -4.58 -3.42 8.71
CA VAL A 86 -5.48 -3.30 7.56
C VAL A 86 -4.89 -2.43 6.44
N ALA A 87 -3.86 -1.62 6.71
CA ALA A 87 -3.37 -0.54 5.84
C ALA A 87 -2.77 -0.98 4.49
N ARG A 88 -2.76 -2.29 4.22
CA ARG A 88 -2.22 -2.93 3.02
C ARG A 88 -3.01 -4.20 2.63
N SER A 89 -4.16 -4.39 3.26
CA SER A 89 -5.08 -5.48 2.97
C SER A 89 -5.97 -5.06 1.82
N THR A 90 -5.98 -5.83 0.74
CA THR A 90 -6.78 -5.51 -0.46
C THR A 90 -8.26 -5.90 -0.32
N ARG A 91 -8.67 -6.46 0.82
CA ARG A 91 -10.05 -6.86 1.09
C ARG A 91 -10.49 -6.38 2.47
N ALA A 92 -11.74 -5.95 2.57
CA ALA A 92 -12.36 -5.50 3.82
C ALA A 92 -12.46 -6.61 4.87
N ASP A 93 -12.45 -7.87 4.43
CA ASP A 93 -12.45 -9.06 5.27
C ASP A 93 -11.03 -9.60 5.49
N SER A 94 -9.96 -8.82 5.30
CA SER A 94 -8.61 -9.29 5.59
C SER A 94 -7.75 -8.28 6.35
N ILE A 95 -6.75 -8.83 7.03
CA ILE A 95 -5.65 -8.08 7.63
C ILE A 95 -4.32 -8.60 7.07
N MET A 96 -3.29 -7.78 7.09
CA MET A 96 -1.94 -8.19 6.76
C MET A 96 -1.16 -8.47 8.03
N MET A 97 -0.44 -9.58 8.04
CA MET A 97 0.54 -9.94 9.07
C MET A 97 1.95 -9.78 8.53
N TYR A 98 2.80 -9.10 9.30
CA TYR A 98 4.21 -8.89 8.98
C TYR A 98 5.08 -9.29 10.16
N PHE A 99 6.19 -9.95 9.88
CA PHE A 99 7.26 -10.15 10.85
C PHE A 99 8.58 -10.36 10.13
N ARG A 100 9.69 -10.19 10.85
CA ARG A 100 11.03 -10.44 10.35
C ARG A 100 11.77 -11.31 11.35
N ARG A 101 12.29 -12.44 10.91
CA ARG A 101 13.17 -13.24 11.77
C ARG A 101 14.51 -12.50 11.92
N PRO A 102 15.24 -12.67 13.04
CA PRO A 102 16.48 -11.94 13.31
C PRO A 102 17.53 -12.00 12.19
N GLN A 103 17.58 -13.10 11.43
CA GLN A 103 18.55 -13.31 10.35
C GLN A 103 18.02 -12.93 8.96
N ASP A 104 16.73 -12.63 8.83
CA ASP A 104 16.12 -12.34 7.53
C ASP A 104 16.30 -10.87 7.15
N LYS A 105 16.71 -10.60 5.90
CA LYS A 105 16.79 -9.25 5.34
C LYS A 105 15.43 -8.70 4.90
N MET A 106 14.42 -9.57 4.78
CA MET A 106 13.08 -9.25 4.28
C MET A 106 12.03 -9.65 5.30
N HIS A 107 10.90 -8.94 5.29
CA HIS A 107 9.75 -9.29 6.12
C HIS A 107 8.93 -10.38 5.44
N HIS A 108 8.48 -11.34 6.23
CA HIS A 108 7.43 -12.27 5.84
C HIS A 108 6.10 -11.53 5.86
N CYS A 109 5.30 -11.73 4.82
CA CYS A 109 4.02 -11.06 4.61
C CYS A 109 2.93 -12.12 4.39
N PHE A 110 1.93 -12.15 5.25
CA PHE A 110 0.81 -13.09 5.13
C PHE A 110 -0.52 -12.32 5.16
N PRO A 111 -1.27 -12.30 4.04
CA PRO A 111 -2.67 -11.89 4.05
C PRO A 111 -3.52 -12.90 4.81
N LEU A 112 -4.22 -12.41 5.83
CA LEU A 112 -5.11 -13.16 6.71
C LEU A 112 -6.56 -12.80 6.39
N ALA A 113 -7.29 -13.70 5.73
CA ALA A 113 -8.69 -13.51 5.42
C ALA A 113 -9.56 -13.97 6.59
N TYR A 114 -10.40 -13.09 7.12
CA TYR A 114 -11.40 -13.38 8.13
C TYR A 114 -12.34 -14.47 7.65
N GLU A 115 -12.62 -15.43 8.53
CA GLU A 115 -13.65 -16.45 8.33
C GLU A 115 -14.80 -16.17 9.31
N GLU A 116 -14.76 -16.77 10.49
CA GLU A 116 -15.76 -16.67 11.54
C GLU A 116 -15.10 -16.83 12.91
N ASP A 117 -15.76 -16.41 13.98
CA ASP A 117 -15.31 -16.60 15.38
C ASP A 117 -13.84 -16.23 15.62
N ASN A 118 -13.43 -15.03 15.21
CA ASN A 118 -12.05 -14.54 15.31
C ASN A 118 -11.01 -15.44 14.60
N CYS A 119 -11.44 -16.28 13.67
CA CYS A 119 -10.56 -17.11 12.86
C CYS A 119 -10.19 -16.38 11.57
N TYR A 120 -8.92 -16.50 11.19
CA TYR A 120 -8.38 -15.93 9.97
C TYR A 120 -7.56 -16.99 9.24
N ARG A 121 -7.72 -17.05 7.93
CA ARG A 121 -7.00 -17.99 7.08
C ARG A 121 -5.86 -17.32 6.33
N ILE A 122 -4.68 -17.93 6.37
CA ILE A 122 -3.58 -17.60 5.46
C ILE A 122 -3.99 -18.01 4.04
N SER A 123 -4.10 -17.02 3.16
CA SER A 123 -4.49 -17.24 1.76
C SER A 123 -3.27 -17.40 0.83
N THR A 124 -2.15 -16.79 1.20
CA THR A 124 -0.86 -16.83 0.49
C THR A 124 0.22 -16.26 1.43
N GLY A 125 1.48 -16.24 1.00
CA GLY A 125 2.61 -15.72 1.76
C GLY A 125 3.77 -15.36 0.85
N TYR A 126 4.49 -14.30 1.18
CA TYR A 126 5.65 -13.85 0.40
C TYR A 126 6.63 -13.06 1.27
N LYS A 127 7.86 -12.88 0.79
CA LYS A 127 8.85 -12.01 1.41
C LYS A 127 8.92 -10.65 0.71
N LYS A 128 9.04 -9.58 1.47
CA LYS A 128 9.22 -8.22 0.92
C LYS A 128 10.17 -7.40 1.77
N ARG A 129 11.03 -6.64 1.11
CA ARG A 129 11.83 -5.61 1.77
C ARG A 129 10.94 -4.39 2.04
N PHE A 130 10.92 -3.95 3.29
CA PHE A 130 10.30 -2.71 3.70
C PHE A 130 11.37 -1.82 4.30
N ASP A 131 11.27 -0.53 4.02
CA ASP A 131 12.02 0.49 4.74
C ASP A 131 11.40 0.65 6.13
N GLU A 132 12.21 0.92 7.15
CA GLU A 132 11.75 1.03 8.55
C GLU A 132 10.60 2.06 8.70
N GLU A 133 10.62 3.12 7.89
CA GLU A 133 9.54 4.11 7.80
C GLU A 133 8.17 3.52 7.40
N SER A 134 8.13 2.36 6.73
CA SER A 134 6.87 1.66 6.44
C SER A 134 6.10 1.28 7.70
N PHE A 135 6.79 1.10 8.81
CA PHE A 135 6.21 0.78 10.11
C PHE A 135 6.12 2.02 11.01
N SER A 136 6.60 3.19 10.56
CA SER A 136 6.49 4.44 11.32
C SER A 136 5.05 4.80 11.68
N GLY A 137 4.91 5.54 12.78
CA GLY A 137 3.64 5.93 13.38
C GLY A 137 3.29 5.06 14.58
N THR A 138 2.06 5.25 15.05
CA THR A 138 1.60 4.70 16.32
C THR A 138 0.98 3.31 16.16
N TRP A 139 1.33 2.43 17.08
CA TRP A 139 0.87 1.05 17.18
C TRP A 139 0.24 0.77 18.53
N VAL A 140 -0.69 -0.17 18.57
CA VAL A 140 -1.28 -0.65 19.82
C VAL A 140 -0.78 -2.05 20.10
N GLN A 141 -0.15 -2.25 21.26
CA GLN A 141 0.33 -3.56 21.69
C GLN A 141 -0.85 -4.44 22.13
N CYS A 142 -0.92 -5.65 21.56
CA CYS A 142 -1.93 -6.64 21.92
C CYS A 142 -1.70 -7.12 23.36
N GLY A 143 -2.78 -7.29 24.12
CA GLY A 143 -2.75 -7.69 25.53
C GLY A 143 -2.66 -6.52 26.50
N SER A 144 -1.69 -5.60 26.32
CA SER A 144 -1.53 -4.44 27.21
C SER A 144 -2.37 -3.22 26.81
N GLN A 145 -2.83 -3.15 25.56
CA GLN A 145 -3.45 -1.96 24.96
C GLN A 145 -2.55 -0.71 24.95
N ALA A 146 -1.24 -0.87 25.19
CA ALA A 146 -0.31 0.24 25.20
C ALA A 146 -0.17 0.84 23.79
N VAL A 147 -0.37 2.14 23.71
CA VAL A 147 -0.18 2.93 22.49
C VAL A 147 1.28 3.38 22.44
N VAL A 148 2.03 2.90 21.44
CA VAL A 148 3.47 3.12 21.31
C VAL A 148 3.82 3.62 19.92
N ASP A 149 4.76 4.56 19.83
CA ASP A 149 5.34 4.92 18.55
C ASP A 149 6.34 3.88 18.09
N TYR A 150 6.39 3.66 16.78
CA TYR A 150 7.33 2.71 16.19
C TYR A 150 8.78 3.09 16.47
N TRP A 151 9.56 2.11 16.91
CA TRP A 151 11.01 2.18 16.95
C TRP A 151 11.61 0.81 16.60
N PRO A 152 12.78 0.79 15.93
CA PRO A 152 13.42 -0.47 15.54
C PRO A 152 13.78 -1.33 16.75
N GLY A 153 13.25 -2.56 16.80
CA GLY A 153 13.53 -3.50 17.89
C GLY A 153 12.41 -3.63 18.94
N MET A 154 11.26 -2.98 18.76
CA MET A 154 10.09 -3.25 19.61
C MET A 154 9.67 -4.73 19.58
N MET A 155 9.24 -5.27 20.71
CA MET A 155 8.93 -6.70 20.87
C MET A 155 7.46 -6.88 21.25
N GLY A 156 6.82 -7.90 20.68
CA GLY A 156 5.42 -8.22 20.91
C GLY A 156 4.58 -8.25 19.63
N VAL A 157 3.26 -8.38 19.82
CA VAL A 157 2.28 -8.34 18.74
C VAL A 157 1.58 -6.99 18.76
N PHE A 158 1.56 -6.31 17.62
CA PHE A 158 1.08 -4.94 17.50
C PHE A 158 0.06 -4.80 16.38
N THR A 159 -0.93 -3.94 16.57
CA THR A 159 -1.87 -3.54 15.51
C THR A 159 -1.77 -2.07 15.16
N ARG A 160 -2.00 -1.72 13.90
CA ARG A 160 -2.15 -0.33 13.48
C ARG A 160 -3.63 0.05 13.37
N GLY A 161 -3.99 1.22 13.92
CA GLY A 161 -5.35 1.75 13.92
C GLY A 161 -6.05 1.62 15.28
N SER A 162 -7.07 2.45 15.48
CA SER A 162 -7.97 2.43 16.63
C SER A 162 -9.17 1.51 16.39
N VAL A 163 -10.02 1.35 17.41
CA VAL A 163 -11.33 0.67 17.30
C VAL A 163 -12.16 1.21 16.13
N ALA A 164 -12.08 2.53 15.85
CA ALA A 164 -12.83 3.16 14.78
C ALA A 164 -12.26 2.83 13.37
N ASP A 165 -11.00 2.42 13.29
CA ASP A 165 -10.28 2.26 12.03
C ASP A 165 -10.31 0.81 11.50
N SER A 166 -10.73 -0.16 12.32
CA SER A 166 -10.71 -1.57 11.93
C SER A 166 -11.79 -2.40 12.61
N GLY A 167 -12.68 -3.00 11.82
CA GLY A 167 -13.62 -4.03 12.30
C GLY A 167 -12.94 -5.29 12.86
N HIS A 168 -11.63 -5.44 12.65
CA HIS A 168 -10.83 -6.54 13.18
C HIS A 168 -10.16 -6.21 14.52
N TYR A 169 -10.19 -4.95 14.96
CA TYR A 169 -9.48 -4.50 16.16
C TYR A 169 -9.81 -5.38 17.37
N TRP A 170 -11.10 -5.53 17.69
CA TRP A 170 -11.54 -6.32 18.82
C TRP A 170 -11.33 -7.83 18.66
N ASN A 171 -11.23 -8.32 17.43
CA ASN A 171 -10.92 -9.72 17.19
C ASN A 171 -9.44 -9.99 17.56
N ILE A 172 -8.54 -9.04 17.25
CA ILE A 172 -7.10 -9.15 17.51
C ILE A 172 -6.75 -8.90 18.98
N HIS A 173 -7.37 -7.88 19.58
CA HIS A 173 -7.10 -7.48 20.97
C HIS A 173 -7.89 -8.28 22.00
N GLY A 174 -8.93 -9.00 21.56
CA GLY A 174 -9.92 -9.60 22.44
C GLY A 174 -10.96 -8.56 22.86
N ARG A 175 -12.23 -8.97 22.88
CA ARG A 175 -13.30 -8.09 23.38
C ARG A 175 -13.16 -7.92 24.89
N PRO A 176 -13.23 -6.70 25.44
CA PRO A 176 -13.42 -6.50 26.86
C PRO A 176 -14.65 -7.29 27.30
N MET A 177 -14.60 -7.92 28.48
CA MET A 177 -15.63 -8.85 28.96
C MET A 177 -17.01 -8.19 29.20
N GLN A 178 -17.19 -6.93 28.81
CA GLN A 178 -18.46 -6.19 28.83
C GLN A 178 -18.72 -5.59 27.44
N GLN A 179 -19.53 -6.30 26.65
CA GLN A 179 -20.49 -5.81 25.64
C GLN A 179 -20.75 -6.90 24.59
N GLN A 180 -21.57 -7.89 24.98
CA GLN A 180 -22.51 -8.49 24.05
C GLN A 180 -23.81 -7.70 24.14
N GLN A 181 -24.16 -6.94 23.09
CA GLN A 181 -25.52 -6.53 22.62
C GLN A 181 -25.48 -5.16 21.88
N PRO A 182 -26.51 -4.82 21.08
CA PRO A 182 -26.59 -5.04 19.64
C PRO A 182 -26.36 -3.74 18.83
N MET A 183 -26.29 -3.86 17.51
CA MET A 183 -26.24 -2.75 16.54
C MET A 183 -27.25 -1.64 16.86
N ILE A 184 -26.76 -0.43 17.14
CA ILE A 184 -27.54 0.81 16.98
C ILE A 184 -26.66 1.86 16.29
N TYR A 185 -27.07 2.20 15.07
CA TYR A 185 -26.63 3.39 14.35
C TYR A 185 -27.14 4.62 15.12
N THR A 186 -26.28 5.52 15.58
CA THR A 186 -26.74 6.86 15.98
C THR A 186 -25.70 7.92 15.65
N PHE A 187 -26.11 8.78 14.72
CA PHE A 187 -25.61 10.12 14.45
C PHE A 187 -25.64 10.95 15.74
N ILE A 188 -24.53 11.57 16.16
CA ILE A 188 -24.56 12.72 17.07
C ILE A 188 -23.52 13.77 16.63
N MET A 189 -24.03 15.00 16.54
CA MET A 189 -23.37 16.24 16.18
C MET A 189 -22.47 16.82 17.28
N ALA A 190 -21.55 17.68 16.82
CA ALA A 190 -20.67 18.63 17.49
C ALA A 190 -20.94 19.04 18.96
N PHE A 191 -19.84 19.24 19.69
CA PHE A 191 -19.70 20.26 20.74
C PHE A 191 -18.26 20.82 20.77
N ASN A 192 -18.16 22.16 20.78
CA ASN A 192 -16.97 22.97 21.06
C ASN A 192 -16.90 23.29 22.56
N ALA A 193 -15.68 23.50 23.11
CA ALA A 193 -15.27 24.32 24.28
C ALA A 193 -14.12 23.61 25.06
N THR A 194 -13.01 24.19 25.59
CA THR A 194 -12.24 25.44 25.49
C THR A 194 -10.95 25.26 26.36
N ALA A 195 -9.98 26.20 26.25
CA ALA A 195 -8.78 26.45 27.09
C ALA A 195 -7.53 25.60 26.76
N SER A 196 -6.28 26.10 26.76
CA SER A 196 -5.66 27.24 27.47
C SER A 196 -4.42 27.79 26.72
N GLN A 197 -4.10 29.06 26.99
CA GLN A 197 -2.87 29.79 26.60
C GLN A 197 -1.67 29.50 27.55
N ALA A 198 -0.51 30.08 27.18
CA ALA A 198 0.81 30.22 27.87
C ALA A 198 1.82 29.07 27.60
N GLU A 199 3.11 29.27 27.29
CA GLU A 199 4.02 30.44 27.34
C GLU A 199 5.33 30.17 26.52
N GLU A 200 5.99 31.25 26.08
CA GLU A 200 7.44 31.46 25.83
C GLU A 200 8.22 30.63 24.77
N GLN A 201 8.75 31.19 23.67
CA GLN A 201 9.83 32.19 23.50
C GLN A 201 11.12 31.94 24.30
N MET A 202 12.09 31.30 23.63
CA MET A 202 13.48 31.75 23.39
C MET A 202 14.38 30.51 23.29
N TRP A 203 15.14 30.36 22.20
CA TRP A 203 16.60 30.29 22.23
C TRP A 203 17.13 30.56 20.81
N VAL A 204 18.18 31.37 20.82
CA VAL A 204 18.86 32.03 19.71
C VAL A 204 19.85 31.08 19.02
N ASN A 205 19.98 31.24 17.70
CA ASN A 205 21.12 30.90 16.83
C ASN A 205 22.15 29.87 17.33
N THR A 206 22.18 28.72 16.67
CA THR A 206 23.41 27.93 16.48
C THR A 206 23.48 27.43 15.04
N PRO A 207 24.54 27.74 14.27
CA PRO A 207 24.73 27.15 12.94
C PRO A 207 25.11 25.67 13.08
N PRO A 208 24.74 24.81 12.12
CA PRO A 208 25.14 23.41 12.16
C PRO A 208 26.67 23.27 12.00
N PRO A 209 27.28 22.21 12.58
CA PRO A 209 28.73 22.01 12.54
C PRO A 209 29.20 21.73 11.12
N THR A 210 30.25 22.42 10.70
CA THR A 210 31.05 22.08 9.52
C THR A 210 31.80 20.78 9.77
N HIS A 211 31.37 19.70 9.12
CA HIS A 211 32.24 18.53 8.92
C HIS A 211 32.89 18.57 7.53
N PRO A 212 34.19 18.22 7.45
CA PRO A 212 35.04 18.55 6.33
C PRO A 212 34.75 17.68 5.10
N ASN A 213 34.77 18.35 3.94
CA ASN A 213 34.87 17.75 2.63
C ASN A 213 35.97 16.66 2.59
N ARG A 214 35.56 15.41 2.40
CA ARG A 214 36.40 14.42 1.71
C ARG A 214 35.95 14.36 0.27
N GLY A 215 36.78 14.94 -0.60
CA GLY A 215 36.54 15.02 -2.03
C GLY A 215 36.31 13.65 -2.68
N ARG A 216 35.42 13.64 -3.66
CA ARG A 216 35.48 12.69 -4.76
C ARG A 216 35.42 13.49 -6.06
N ALA A 217 36.27 13.06 -6.98
CA ALA A 217 36.69 13.70 -8.21
C ALA A 217 35.56 14.33 -9.03
N GLY A 218 35.94 15.39 -9.74
CA GLY A 218 35.06 16.21 -10.56
C GLY A 218 34.23 15.38 -11.55
N PHE A 219 32.94 15.68 -11.55
CA PHE A 219 32.11 15.56 -12.72
C PHE A 219 31.81 17.01 -13.15
N GLY A 220 31.97 17.31 -14.43
CA GLY A 220 31.47 18.55 -15.02
C GLY A 220 29.95 18.67 -14.81
N PRO A 221 29.31 19.76 -15.27
CA PRO A 221 27.86 19.90 -15.17
C PRO A 221 27.22 18.61 -15.72
N MET A 222 26.52 17.88 -14.85
CA MET A 222 25.85 16.64 -15.20
C MET A 222 24.79 17.02 -16.23
N GLU A 223 25.07 16.82 -17.52
CA GLU A 223 24.10 17.09 -18.58
C GLU A 223 22.85 16.26 -18.27
N GLN A 224 21.75 16.95 -18.00
CA GLN A 224 20.50 16.26 -17.72
C GLN A 224 20.04 15.54 -18.98
N PRO A 225 19.53 14.30 -18.86
CA PRO A 225 19.05 13.55 -20.02
C PRO A 225 17.99 14.35 -20.82
N LEU A 226 17.96 14.16 -22.14
CA LEU A 226 17.10 14.92 -23.05
C LEU A 226 15.62 14.82 -22.64
N ALA A 227 14.91 15.94 -22.70
CA ALA A 227 13.47 15.96 -22.46
C ALA A 227 12.73 15.38 -23.69
N LEU A 228 12.00 14.28 -23.50
CA LEU A 228 11.21 13.65 -24.55
C LEU A 228 9.86 14.36 -24.73
N VAL A 229 9.18 14.61 -23.61
CA VAL A 229 7.92 15.37 -23.58
C VAL A 229 7.83 16.20 -22.31
N GLN A 230 7.10 17.31 -22.40
CA GLN A 230 6.74 18.16 -21.28
C GLN A 230 5.24 18.49 -21.31
N PHE A 231 4.65 18.68 -20.13
CA PHE A 231 3.23 19.01 -19.99
C PHE A 231 2.96 19.68 -18.65
N LEU A 232 1.94 20.54 -18.63
CA LEU A 232 1.49 21.23 -17.42
C LEU A 232 0.49 20.36 -16.67
N ILE A 233 0.60 20.36 -15.35
CA ILE A 233 -0.42 19.88 -14.44
C ILE A 233 -0.63 20.98 -13.41
N ALA A 234 -1.79 21.63 -13.43
CA ALA A 234 -2.05 22.78 -12.58
C ALA A 234 -0.92 23.84 -12.69
N GLY A 235 -0.33 24.27 -11.57
CA GLY A 235 0.77 25.24 -11.53
C GLY A 235 2.18 24.70 -11.78
N ILE A 236 2.36 23.41 -12.08
CA ILE A 236 3.69 22.79 -12.28
C ILE A 236 3.90 22.24 -13.69
N LEU A 237 5.16 22.22 -14.12
CA LEU A 237 5.61 21.62 -15.37
C LEU A 237 6.20 20.24 -15.09
N VAL A 238 5.66 19.20 -15.72
CA VAL A 238 6.19 17.84 -15.63
C VAL A 238 6.94 17.49 -16.92
N VAL A 239 8.15 16.96 -16.79
CA VAL A 239 9.00 16.49 -17.88
C VAL A 239 9.22 14.98 -17.79
N ILE A 240 9.19 14.30 -18.93
CA ILE A 240 9.64 12.91 -19.07
C ILE A 240 10.93 12.96 -19.88
N ARG A 241 12.02 12.47 -19.27
CA ARG A 241 13.36 12.47 -19.89
C ARG A 241 13.72 11.10 -20.46
N GLU A 242 14.66 11.09 -21.39
CA GLU A 242 15.24 9.86 -21.95
C GLU A 242 15.71 8.91 -20.84
N GLY A 243 15.44 7.61 -21.01
CA GLY A 243 15.72 6.54 -20.05
C GLY A 243 14.63 6.35 -18.98
N THR A 244 13.75 7.34 -18.75
CA THR A 244 12.62 7.21 -17.81
C THR A 244 11.65 6.11 -18.27
N VAL A 245 11.35 6.08 -19.56
CA VAL A 245 10.41 5.09 -20.12
C VAL A 245 11.02 3.70 -20.07
N ARG A 246 12.31 3.54 -20.41
CA ARG A 246 12.99 2.25 -20.29
C ARG A 246 12.87 1.70 -18.87
N HIS A 247 13.08 2.52 -17.85
CA HIS A 247 12.89 2.11 -16.45
C HIS A 247 11.45 1.67 -16.13
N ILE A 248 10.45 2.38 -16.64
CA ILE A 248 9.04 2.01 -16.45
C ILE A 248 8.73 0.67 -17.12
N LEU A 249 9.20 0.48 -18.35
CA LEU A 249 8.92 -0.73 -19.14
C LEU A 249 9.54 -1.99 -18.52
N GLU A 250 10.68 -1.91 -17.82
CA GLU A 250 11.28 -3.06 -17.11
C GLU A 250 10.29 -3.81 -16.21
N LYS A 251 9.31 -3.12 -15.63
CA LYS A 251 8.30 -3.71 -14.72
C LYS A 251 6.88 -3.67 -15.26
N HIS A 252 6.63 -2.81 -16.24
CA HIS A 252 5.27 -2.48 -16.71
C HIS A 252 5.10 -2.62 -18.24
N GLU A 253 6.01 -3.27 -18.96
CA GLU A 253 5.91 -3.42 -20.43
C GLU A 253 4.55 -3.94 -20.92
N LYS A 254 3.99 -4.95 -20.22
CA LYS A 254 2.66 -5.50 -20.53
C LYS A 254 1.53 -4.47 -20.55
N ASP A 255 1.70 -3.37 -19.80
CA ASP A 255 0.72 -2.30 -19.67
C ASP A 255 0.70 -1.35 -20.86
N PHE A 256 1.73 -1.42 -21.71
CA PHE A 256 1.92 -0.59 -22.92
C PHE A 256 1.99 -1.44 -24.20
N LYS A 257 1.64 -2.73 -24.12
CA LYS A 257 1.82 -3.69 -25.22
C LYS A 257 1.09 -3.28 -26.50
N PHE A 258 -0.01 -2.54 -26.39
CA PHE A 258 -0.76 -2.06 -27.54
C PHE A 258 -0.09 -0.86 -28.20
N GLU A 259 0.52 0.01 -27.40
CA GLU A 259 1.17 1.25 -27.82
C GLU A 259 2.53 1.00 -28.46
N ILE A 260 3.25 -0.06 -28.06
CA ILE A 260 4.58 -0.39 -28.57
C ILE A 260 4.59 -1.61 -29.50
N LYS A 261 3.41 -2.11 -29.90
CA LYS A 261 3.30 -3.30 -30.76
C LYS A 261 4.05 -3.04 -32.08
N GLU A 262 4.94 -3.96 -32.45
CA GLU A 262 5.74 -3.91 -33.70
C GLU A 262 6.79 -2.80 -33.79
N ILE A 263 7.01 -2.07 -32.69
CA ILE A 263 8.13 -1.11 -32.62
C ILE A 263 9.33 -1.86 -32.07
N GLU A 264 10.49 -1.72 -32.71
CA GLU A 264 11.73 -2.37 -32.25
C GLU A 264 12.70 -1.36 -31.64
N ASP A 265 12.80 -0.17 -32.22
CA ASP A 265 13.76 0.85 -31.83
C ASP A 265 13.39 1.56 -30.51
N TRP A 266 14.39 1.73 -29.65
CA TRP A 266 14.20 2.29 -28.32
C TRP A 266 13.81 3.77 -28.31
N PRO A 267 14.44 4.66 -29.10
CA PRO A 267 14.07 6.08 -29.09
C PRO A 267 12.60 6.31 -29.44
N THR A 268 12.06 5.62 -30.45
CA THR A 268 10.65 5.74 -30.84
C THR A 268 9.73 5.13 -29.79
N LYS A 269 10.08 3.97 -29.20
CA LYS A 269 9.34 3.40 -28.06
C LYS A 269 9.25 4.38 -26.90
N GLU A 270 10.37 4.99 -26.53
CA GLU A 270 10.41 5.95 -25.43
C GLU A 270 9.52 7.15 -25.71
N HIS A 271 9.59 7.71 -26.92
CA HIS A 271 8.78 8.87 -27.29
C HIS A 271 7.28 8.56 -27.30
N ILE A 272 6.87 7.40 -27.82
CA ILE A 272 5.46 6.99 -27.88
C ILE A 272 4.89 6.75 -26.49
N VAL A 273 5.59 5.99 -25.65
CA VAL A 273 5.11 5.72 -24.28
C VAL A 273 5.14 6.98 -23.43
N ALA A 274 6.14 7.84 -23.57
CA ALA A 274 6.18 9.13 -22.89
C ALA A 274 4.98 10.00 -23.29
N THR A 275 4.65 10.06 -24.59
CA THR A 275 3.48 10.77 -25.12
C THR A 275 2.18 10.17 -24.58
N TYR A 276 2.08 8.84 -24.51
CA TYR A 276 0.93 8.15 -23.96
C TYR A 276 0.72 8.46 -22.46
N ILE A 277 1.79 8.43 -21.66
CA ILE A 277 1.73 8.77 -20.23
C ILE A 277 1.30 10.22 -20.06
N LYS A 278 1.90 11.15 -20.81
CA LYS A 278 1.49 12.56 -20.85
C LYS A 278 -0.01 12.67 -21.14
N ASN A 279 -0.48 12.07 -22.24
CA ASN A 279 -1.88 12.16 -22.64
C ASN A 279 -2.82 11.54 -21.60
N THR A 280 -2.40 10.45 -20.96
CA THR A 280 -3.17 9.81 -19.89
C THR A 280 -3.34 10.74 -18.69
N ILE A 281 -2.29 11.44 -18.26
CA ILE A 281 -2.35 12.33 -17.10
C ILE A 281 -3.09 13.63 -17.43
N VAL A 282 -2.82 14.24 -18.59
CA VAL A 282 -3.42 15.52 -18.99
C VAL A 282 -4.92 15.41 -19.23
N HIS A 283 -5.39 14.31 -19.81
CA HIS A 283 -6.82 14.11 -20.09
C HIS A 283 -7.57 13.39 -18.96
N ALA A 284 -6.94 13.23 -17.79
CA ALA A 284 -7.65 12.73 -16.62
C ALA A 284 -8.63 13.79 -16.12
N GLU A 285 -9.91 13.43 -15.98
CA GLU A 285 -10.94 14.33 -15.43
C GLU A 285 -10.59 14.77 -14.00
N GLN A 286 -10.03 13.85 -13.22
CA GLN A 286 -9.65 14.08 -11.83
C GLN A 286 -8.26 13.52 -11.55
N LEU A 287 -7.42 14.35 -10.94
CA LEU A 287 -6.11 13.99 -10.40
C LEU A 287 -6.09 14.24 -8.90
N LEU A 288 -5.38 13.37 -8.18
CA LEU A 288 -5.03 13.61 -6.79
C LEU A 288 -3.51 13.73 -6.70
N ILE A 289 -3.04 14.88 -6.22
CA ILE A 289 -1.62 15.14 -6.02
C ILE A 289 -1.34 15.22 -4.52
N THR A 290 -0.39 14.41 -4.07
CA THR A 290 -0.03 14.33 -2.66
C THR A 290 1.45 14.09 -2.49
N ASP A 291 1.98 14.53 -1.37
CA ASP A 291 3.33 14.22 -0.95
C ASP A 291 3.36 13.15 0.15
N GLU A 292 2.17 12.71 0.60
CA GLU A 292 2.00 11.62 1.55
C GLU A 292 2.50 10.30 0.97
N ARG A 293 3.24 9.53 1.77
CA ARG A 293 3.80 8.22 1.40
C ARG A 293 4.76 8.27 0.20
N ARG A 294 5.32 9.44 -0.12
CA ARG A 294 6.44 9.55 -1.06
C ARG A 294 7.65 8.79 -0.51
N SER A 295 8.38 8.11 -1.39
CA SER A 295 9.60 7.38 -1.03
C SER A 295 10.87 8.19 -1.22
N LYS A 296 10.75 9.44 -1.69
CA LYS A 296 11.87 10.32 -2.03
C LYS A 296 11.56 11.74 -1.58
N GLU A 297 12.53 12.43 -0.99
CA GLU A 297 12.40 13.86 -0.69
C GLU A 297 12.18 14.67 -1.96
N ASN A 298 11.52 15.82 -1.83
CA ASN A 298 11.18 16.72 -2.94
C ASN A 298 10.39 16.05 -4.08
N SER A 299 9.66 14.97 -3.77
CA SER A 299 8.79 14.28 -4.73
C SER A 299 7.31 14.39 -4.36
N LEU A 300 6.47 14.31 -5.39
CA LEU A 300 5.03 14.23 -5.30
C LEU A 300 4.55 12.94 -5.99
N LEU A 301 3.39 12.47 -5.54
CA LEU A 301 2.66 11.36 -6.11
C LEU A 301 1.43 11.91 -6.81
N ILE A 302 1.25 11.52 -8.07
CA ILE A 302 0.03 11.77 -8.83
C ILE A 302 -0.76 10.46 -8.85
N HIS A 303 -1.99 10.51 -8.37
CA HIS A 303 -2.94 9.41 -8.38
C HIS A 303 -4.08 9.74 -9.32
N MET A 304 -4.46 8.79 -10.16
CA MET A 304 -5.62 8.94 -11.05
C MET A 304 -6.25 7.60 -11.38
N ARG A 305 -7.49 7.62 -11.86
CA ARG A 305 -8.15 6.45 -12.43
C ARG A 305 -8.76 6.85 -13.76
N ARG A 306 -8.42 6.13 -14.84
CA ARG A 306 -9.16 6.30 -16.09
C ARG A 306 -10.55 5.68 -15.95
N PRO A 307 -11.60 6.27 -16.54
CA PRO A 307 -12.96 5.72 -16.45
C PRO A 307 -13.06 4.24 -16.86
N VAL A 308 -12.30 3.85 -17.90
CA VAL A 308 -12.23 2.49 -18.43
C VAL A 308 -11.40 1.52 -17.59
N ASP A 309 -10.58 2.02 -16.67
CA ASP A 309 -9.67 1.19 -15.91
C ASP A 309 -10.26 0.78 -14.55
N ARG A 310 -10.10 -0.52 -14.27
CA ARG A 310 -10.37 -1.08 -12.94
C ARG A 310 -9.27 -0.74 -11.92
N MET A 311 -8.15 -0.18 -12.38
CA MET A 311 -6.93 0.05 -11.60
C MET A 311 -6.66 1.55 -11.48
N PHE A 312 -6.09 1.96 -10.35
CA PHE A 312 -5.51 3.29 -10.20
C PHE A 312 -4.12 3.32 -10.84
N HIS A 313 -3.75 4.50 -11.31
CA HIS A 313 -2.39 4.79 -11.73
C HIS A 313 -1.75 5.68 -10.68
N ARG A 314 -0.48 5.41 -10.38
CA ARG A 314 0.36 6.25 -9.55
C ARG A 314 1.62 6.63 -10.30
N PHE A 315 1.87 7.92 -10.42
CA PHE A 315 3.10 8.46 -11.00
C PHE A 315 3.91 9.15 -9.90
N VAL A 316 5.22 8.95 -9.93
CA VAL A 316 6.14 9.62 -9.01
C VAL A 316 6.85 10.72 -9.78
N ILE A 317 6.71 11.96 -9.33
CA ILE A 317 7.41 13.11 -9.90
C ILE A 317 8.37 13.70 -8.88
N THR A 318 9.61 14.03 -9.25
CA THR A 318 10.60 14.66 -8.37
C THR A 318 10.89 16.08 -8.85
N HIS A 319 10.97 17.04 -7.94
CA HIS A 319 11.35 18.41 -8.24
C HIS A 319 12.76 18.48 -8.83
N GLU A 320 12.91 19.19 -9.95
CA GLU A 320 14.22 19.47 -10.56
C GLU A 320 14.66 20.91 -10.28
N ALA A 321 13.85 21.89 -10.70
CA ALA A 321 14.15 23.31 -10.53
C ALA A 321 12.89 24.16 -10.69
N GLY A 322 12.73 25.25 -9.94
CA GLY A 322 11.57 26.14 -10.07
C GLY A 322 10.23 25.39 -9.94
N ASN A 323 9.40 25.42 -10.98
CA ASN A 323 8.15 24.66 -11.10
C ASN A 323 8.29 23.37 -11.94
N LEU A 324 9.51 22.98 -12.32
CA LEU A 324 9.82 21.80 -13.11
C LEU A 324 9.95 20.55 -12.22
N TYR A 325 9.26 19.49 -12.60
CA TYR A 325 9.31 18.18 -11.98
C TYR A 325 9.56 17.10 -13.04
N ARG A 326 10.39 16.12 -12.72
CA ARG A 326 10.66 14.96 -13.58
C ARG A 326 9.81 13.78 -13.18
N LEU A 327 9.18 13.13 -14.14
CA LEU A 327 8.61 11.79 -13.95
C LEU A 327 9.74 10.78 -13.69
N GLU A 328 9.68 10.06 -12.58
CA GLU A 328 10.66 9.02 -12.24
C GLU A 328 10.16 7.63 -12.63
N THR A 329 8.90 7.34 -12.33
CA THR A 329 8.32 6.01 -12.52
C THR A 329 6.78 6.07 -12.48
N ALA A 330 6.15 5.03 -12.99
CA ALA A 330 4.70 4.83 -13.00
C ALA A 330 4.35 3.44 -12.45
N PHE A 331 3.17 3.32 -11.84
CA PHE A 331 2.65 2.07 -11.29
C PHE A 331 1.15 1.95 -11.57
N LYS A 332 0.68 0.74 -11.89
CA LYS A 332 -0.74 0.37 -11.75
C LYS A 332 -0.98 -0.23 -10.38
N LEU A 333 -1.94 0.32 -9.66
CA LEU A 333 -2.35 -0.07 -8.31
C LEU A 333 -3.78 -0.60 -8.36
N TYR A 334 -4.07 -1.66 -7.60
CA TYR A 334 -5.45 -2.05 -7.38
C TYR A 334 -6.17 -0.92 -6.63
N PRO A 335 -7.48 -0.72 -6.88
CA PRO A 335 -8.30 0.19 -6.10
C PRO A 335 -8.38 -0.35 -4.67
N ASP A 336 -7.40 0.06 -3.87
CA ASP A 336 -7.45 -0.13 -2.43
C ASP A 336 -8.40 0.93 -1.90
N VAL A 337 -9.47 0.45 -1.24
CA VAL A 337 -10.44 1.31 -0.56
C VAL A 337 -9.71 2.27 0.36
N SER A 338 -8.56 1.91 0.96
CA SER A 338 -7.76 2.80 1.81
C SER A 338 -6.97 3.91 1.10
N LEU A 339 -6.68 3.79 -0.21
CA LEU A 339 -6.26 4.97 -0.99
C LEU A 339 -7.47 5.91 -1.03
N LEU A 340 -8.60 5.47 -1.58
CA LEU A 340 -9.77 6.34 -1.77
C LEU A 340 -10.40 6.86 -0.47
N THR A 341 -10.58 6.05 0.57
CA THR A 341 -11.17 6.43 1.86
C THR A 341 -10.19 7.17 2.76
N GLY A 342 -8.89 6.92 2.62
CA GLY A 342 -7.85 7.75 3.25
C GLY A 342 -7.83 9.18 2.69
N TYR A 343 -8.17 9.33 1.40
CA TYR A 343 -8.33 10.63 0.75
C TYR A 343 -9.71 11.26 0.99
N MET A 344 -10.79 10.48 0.98
CA MET A 344 -12.18 10.98 1.17
C MET A 344 -12.54 11.29 2.63
N GLY A 345 -11.82 10.72 3.60
CA GLY A 345 -11.98 11.03 5.03
C GLY A 345 -11.21 12.28 5.50
N ARG A 346 -10.46 12.93 4.61
CA ARG A 346 -9.67 14.14 4.90
C ARG A 346 -10.18 15.32 4.09
N CYS A 347 -9.97 16.52 4.59
CA CYS A 347 -10.36 17.75 3.90
C CYS A 347 -9.46 17.94 2.67
N LEU A 348 -9.84 17.36 1.54
CA LEU A 348 -9.20 17.60 0.26
C LEU A 348 -9.52 19.03 -0.16
N VAL A 349 -8.52 19.75 -0.66
CA VAL A 349 -8.75 21.01 -1.36
C VAL A 349 -8.82 20.72 -2.84
N GLN A 350 -9.97 21.02 -3.41
CA GLN A 350 -10.27 20.89 -4.83
C GLN A 350 -9.88 22.19 -5.55
N TYR A 351 -9.08 22.06 -6.60
CA TYR A 351 -8.74 23.15 -7.50
C TYR A 351 -9.25 22.79 -8.89
N ASP A 352 -10.09 23.66 -9.43
CA ASP A 352 -10.53 23.55 -10.80
C ASP A 352 -9.51 24.25 -11.71
N HIS A 353 -8.90 23.48 -12.61
CA HIS A 353 -8.01 24.00 -13.66
C HIS A 353 -8.70 23.98 -15.04
N GLY A 354 -10.01 24.23 -15.06
CA GLY A 354 -10.84 24.44 -16.25
C GLY A 354 -11.48 23.16 -16.77
N VAL A 355 -10.66 22.14 -17.09
CA VAL A 355 -11.13 20.82 -17.59
C VAL A 355 -10.65 19.66 -16.73
N GLN A 356 -9.86 19.93 -15.70
CA GLN A 356 -9.25 18.94 -14.84
C GLN A 356 -9.40 19.38 -13.39
N GLU A 357 -9.99 18.50 -12.59
CA GLU A 357 -10.13 18.66 -11.16
C GLU A 357 -8.87 18.13 -10.46
N VAL A 358 -8.18 18.98 -9.71
CA VAL A 358 -6.98 18.60 -8.95
C VAL A 358 -7.27 18.64 -7.46
N LEU A 359 -7.20 17.47 -6.84
CA LEU A 359 -7.39 17.28 -5.40
C LEU A 359 -6.03 17.24 -4.70
N THR A 360 -5.93 17.88 -3.53
CA THR A 360 -4.72 17.84 -2.68
C THR A 360 -5.10 17.55 -1.21
N ALA A 361 -4.36 16.68 -0.53
CA ALA A 361 -4.77 16.10 0.77
C ALA A 361 -4.24 16.83 2.03
N ALA A 362 -3.54 17.94 1.87
CA ALA A 362 -2.79 18.58 2.95
C ALA A 362 -3.65 19.57 3.78
N LYS A 363 -4.46 19.08 4.73
CA LYS A 363 -4.97 19.98 5.79
C LYS A 363 -3.86 20.21 6.83
N VAL A 364 -2.97 21.16 6.51
CA VAL A 364 -2.33 22.22 7.31
C VAL A 364 -1.07 22.71 6.54
N ASP A 365 -1.30 23.79 5.78
CA ASP A 365 -0.48 25.01 5.72
C ASP A 365 0.59 25.19 4.61
N ARG A 366 0.78 26.47 4.29
CA ARG A 366 1.66 27.20 3.34
C ARG A 366 3.15 26.80 3.34
N ARG A 367 3.53 25.71 4.01
CA ARG A 367 4.91 25.29 4.28
C ARG A 367 5.42 24.22 3.32
N ASN A 368 4.53 23.45 2.69
CA ASN A 368 4.96 22.56 1.61
C ASN A 368 5.04 23.34 0.29
N LEU A 369 6.27 23.79 -0.03
CA LEU A 369 6.57 24.56 -1.23
C LEU A 369 6.18 23.83 -2.53
N HIS A 370 6.15 22.50 -2.54
CA HIS A 370 5.78 21.73 -3.73
C HIS A 370 4.28 21.73 -3.99
N ILE A 371 3.47 21.54 -2.93
CA ILE A 371 2.00 21.64 -3.02
C ILE A 371 1.57 23.10 -3.27
N ALA A 372 2.25 24.07 -2.64
CA ALA A 372 2.00 25.49 -2.91
C ALA A 372 2.19 25.83 -4.40
N ARG A 373 3.23 25.28 -5.06
CA ARG A 373 3.44 25.43 -6.50
C ARG A 373 2.34 24.79 -7.36
N ILE A 374 1.72 23.68 -6.92
CA ILE A 374 0.53 23.11 -7.60
C ILE A 374 -0.60 24.16 -7.63
N HIS A 375 -0.81 24.85 -6.52
CA HIS A 375 -1.84 25.87 -6.37
C HIS A 375 -1.51 27.19 -7.09
N GLY A 376 -0.36 27.29 -7.78
CA GLY A 376 0.11 28.53 -8.38
C GLY A 376 0.61 29.56 -7.36
N ASN A 377 0.83 29.17 -6.11
CA ASN A 377 1.41 30.02 -5.07
C ASN A 377 2.94 29.89 -5.12
N TYR A 378 3.58 30.90 -5.72
CA TYR A 378 5.03 31.03 -5.77
C TYR A 378 5.48 31.82 -4.53
N LEU A 379 5.70 31.12 -3.41
CA LEU A 379 6.40 31.68 -2.25
C LEU A 379 7.91 31.73 -2.49
#